data_AF-A0A820QIH8-F1
#
_entry.id   AF-A0A820QIH8-F1
#
_cell.length_a   1.000
_cell.length_b   1.000
_cell.length_c   1.000
_cell.angle_alpha   90.00
_cell.angle_beta   90.00
_cell.angle_gamma   90.00
#
_symmetry.space_group_name_H-M   'P 1'
#
loop_
_entity.id
_entity.type
_entity.pdbx_description
1 polymer ?
#
loop_
_entity_poly.entity_id
_entity_poly.type
_entity_poly.pdbx_seq_one_letter_code
_entity_poly.pdbx_strand_id
1 'polypeptide(L)'
;TPGCSKTHLPGYVDSAKDFKKLGYDTIVCVTVNDPFVCEAWAKEHKADGQVRVLADPDATFTKALGLEKDMTAALGNVRSSRYIHLEN
;
A
#
# COMPACT_ATOMS: atom_id res chain seq x y z
N THR A 1 -8.38 1.29 5.82
CA THR A 1 -8.82 0.60 7.07
C THR A 1 -8.02 1.14 8.25
N PRO A 2 -8.51 1.07 9.51
CA PRO A 2 -7.94 1.82 10.63
C PRO A 2 -6.43 1.64 10.83
N GLY A 3 -5.90 0.42 10.78
CA GLY A 3 -4.45 0.19 10.89
C GLY A 3 -3.64 0.74 9.71
N CYS A 4 -4.18 0.68 8.48
CA CYS A 4 -3.48 1.26 7.32
C CYS A 4 -3.36 2.78 7.44
N SER A 5 -4.45 3.44 7.83
CA SER A 5 -4.56 4.90 7.87
C SER A 5 -3.91 5.52 9.12
N LYS A 6 -3.88 4.82 10.25
CA LYS A 6 -3.33 5.36 11.50
C LYS A 6 -1.83 5.16 11.65
N THR A 7 -1.29 4.04 11.18
CA THR A 7 0.09 3.66 11.50
C THR A 7 0.92 3.26 10.29
N HIS A 8 0.39 2.47 9.36
CA HIS A 8 1.23 1.91 8.28
C HIS A 8 1.68 2.96 7.27
N LEU A 9 0.74 3.56 6.52
CA LEU A 9 1.11 4.55 5.50
C LEU A 9 1.80 5.78 6.11
N PRO A 10 1.31 6.39 7.20
CA PRO A 10 1.98 7.54 7.82
C PRO A 10 3.42 7.22 8.25
N GLY A 11 3.67 6.04 8.83
CA GLY A 11 5.01 5.65 9.24
C GLY A 11 6.01 5.61 8.08
N TYR A 12 5.60 5.09 6.91
CA TYR A 12 6.45 5.10 5.72
C TYR A 12 6.66 6.51 5.13
N VAL A 13 5.63 7.37 5.20
CA VAL A 13 5.75 8.77 4.75
C VAL A 13 6.77 9.53 5.63
N ASP A 14 6.70 9.33 6.95
CA ASP A 14 7.61 9.96 7.91
C ASP A 14 9.05 9.46 7.75
N SER A 15 9.23 8.16 7.48
CA SER A 15 10.54 7.52 7.30
C SER A 15 11.09 7.55 5.87
N ALA A 16 10.38 8.15 4.90
CA ALA A 16 10.75 8.07 3.48
C ALA A 16 12.19 8.57 3.20
N LYS A 17 12.61 9.63 3.88
CA LYS A 17 13.98 10.16 3.76
C LYS A 17 15.04 9.21 4.29
N ASP A 18 14.72 8.43 5.32
CA ASP A 18 15.67 7.50 5.93
C ASP A 18 15.84 6.26 5.04
N PHE A 19 14.76 5.75 4.44
CA PHE A 19 14.85 4.72 3.41
C PHE A 19 15.69 5.17 2.21
N LYS A 20 15.53 6.42 1.76
CA LYS A 20 16.35 6.97 0.68
C LYS A 20 17.84 7.01 1.04
N LYS A 21 18.20 7.34 2.28
CA LYS A 21 19.61 7.29 2.74
C LYS A 21 20.18 5.86 2.77
N LEU A 22 19.32 4.86 2.93
CA LEU A 22 19.68 3.44 2.89
C LEU A 22 19.78 2.88 1.46
N GLY A 23 19.54 3.70 0.43
CA GLY A 23 19.61 3.31 -0.97
C GLY A 23 18.29 2.85 -1.59
N TYR A 24 17.17 2.90 -0.84
CA TYR A 24 15.86 2.61 -1.42
C TYR A 24 15.28 3.84 -2.10
N ASP A 25 15.31 3.85 -3.44
CA ASP A 25 14.87 5.00 -4.24
C ASP A 25 13.34 5.16 -4.28
N THR A 26 12.60 4.06 -4.17
CA THR A 26 11.14 4.07 -4.30
C THR A 26 10.48 3.25 -3.19
N ILE A 27 9.52 3.87 -2.49
CA ILE A 27 8.61 3.18 -1.57
C ILE A 27 7.25 3.06 -2.25
N VAL A 28 6.70 1.85 -2.27
CA VAL A 28 5.42 1.55 -2.91
C VAL A 28 4.45 0.95 -1.89
N CYS A 29 3.21 1.45 -1.88
CA CYS A 29 2.10 0.86 -1.14
C CYS A 29 1.08 0.31 -2.15
N VAL A 30 0.96 -1.02 -2.24
CA VAL A 30 -0.02 -1.68 -3.11
C VAL A 30 -1.32 -1.93 -2.35
N THR A 31 -2.45 -1.65 -2.98
CA THR A 31 -3.79 -1.90 -2.41
C THR A 31 -4.74 -2.44 -3.48
N VAL A 32 -5.69 -3.27 -3.09
CA VAL A 32 -6.75 -3.76 -3.99
C VAL A 32 -7.94 -2.80 -4.15
N ASN A 33 -7.78 -1.53 -3.76
CA ASN A 33 -8.79 -0.50 -4.03
C ASN A 33 -8.62 0.02 -5.46
N ASP A 34 -9.64 0.70 -5.97
CA ASP A 34 -9.59 1.41 -7.24
C ASP A 34 -8.61 2.62 -7.20
N PRO A 35 -8.17 3.13 -8.36
CA PRO A 35 -7.23 4.24 -8.42
C PRO A 35 -7.74 5.55 -7.80
N PHE A 36 -9.05 5.82 -7.83
CA PHE A 36 -9.60 7.06 -7.28
C PHE A 36 -9.54 7.06 -5.76
N VAL A 37 -9.85 5.92 -5.12
CA VAL A 37 -9.66 5.72 -3.69
C VAL A 37 -8.18 5.81 -3.31
N CYS A 38 -7.28 5.22 -4.12
CA CYS A 38 -5.84 5.30 -3.87
C CYS A 38 -5.32 6.74 -3.94
N GLU A 39 -5.74 7.53 -4.93
CA GLU A 39 -5.36 8.94 -5.07
C GLU A 39 -5.86 9.77 -3.89
N ALA A 40 -7.14 9.65 -3.54
CA ALA A 40 -7.72 10.38 -2.41
C ALA A 40 -7.01 10.04 -1.09
N TRP A 41 -6.73 8.76 -0.87
CA TRP A 41 -6.05 8.28 0.33
C TRP A 41 -4.57 8.72 0.39
N ALA A 42 -3.87 8.70 -0.74
CA ALA A 42 -2.50 9.21 -0.83
C ALA A 42 -2.43 10.70 -0.46
N LYS A 43 -3.36 11.50 -1.00
CA LYS A 43 -3.47 12.93 -0.71
C LYS A 43 -3.80 13.22 0.76
N GLU A 44 -4.76 12.48 1.33
CA GLU A 44 -5.13 12.60 2.75
C GLU A 44 -3.92 12.39 3.68
N HIS A 45 -3.04 11.45 3.32
CA HIS A 45 -1.87 11.10 4.12
C HIS A 45 -0.56 11.76 3.65
N LYS A 46 -0.62 12.72 2.74
CA LYS A 46 0.57 13.44 2.21
C LYS A 46 1.64 12.47 1.69
N ALA A 47 1.20 11.41 1.03
CA ALA A 47 2.09 10.38 0.49
C ALA A 47 2.80 10.82 -0.80
N ASP A 48 2.28 11.85 -1.49
CA ASP A 48 2.82 12.33 -2.75
C ASP A 48 4.32 12.67 -2.66
N GLY A 49 5.13 12.07 -3.53
CA GLY A 49 6.59 12.21 -3.56
C GLY A 49 7.36 11.42 -2.49
N GLN A 50 6.67 10.78 -1.54
CA GLN A 50 7.26 10.03 -0.44
C GLN A 50 6.98 8.52 -0.54
N VAL A 51 5.72 8.16 -0.80
CA VAL A 51 5.25 6.78 -0.98
C VAL A 51 4.29 6.75 -2.16
N ARG A 52 4.58 5.93 -3.17
CA ARG A 52 3.70 5.75 -4.32
C ARG A 52 2.61 4.73 -3.98
N VAL A 53 1.36 5.17 -3.94
CA VAL A 53 0.21 4.25 -3.73
C VAL A 53 -0.23 3.70 -5.08
N LEU A 54 -0.26 2.37 -5.22
CA LEU A 54 -0.68 1.67 -6.44
C LEU A 54 -2.00 0.92 -6.21
N ALA A 55 -2.88 1.03 -7.20
CA ALA A 55 -4.14 0.30 -7.26
C ALA A 55 -3.96 -1.03 -8.01
N ASP A 56 -4.44 -2.11 -7.39
CA ASP A 56 -4.51 -3.48 -7.91
C ASP A 56 -5.96 -4.00 -7.80
N PRO A 57 -6.93 -3.34 -8.47
CA PRO A 57 -8.36 -3.49 -8.16
C PRO A 57 -8.92 -4.89 -8.39
N ASP A 58 -8.34 -5.67 -9.30
CA ASP A 58 -8.73 -7.07 -9.57
C ASP A 58 -7.87 -8.10 -8.80
N ALA A 59 -6.96 -7.59 -7.95
CA ALA A 59 -5.98 -8.34 -7.18
C ALA A 59 -5.02 -9.18 -8.04
N THR A 60 -4.81 -8.84 -9.32
CA THR A 60 -3.94 -9.63 -10.21
C THR A 60 -2.52 -9.70 -9.68
N PHE A 61 -1.94 -8.56 -9.28
CA PHE A 61 -0.59 -8.54 -8.70
C PHE A 61 -0.55 -9.28 -7.36
N THR A 62 -1.52 -9.00 -6.49
CA THR A 62 -1.63 -9.61 -5.17
C THR A 62 -1.72 -11.15 -5.25
N LYS A 63 -2.53 -11.68 -6.18
CA LYS A 63 -2.68 -13.13 -6.42
C LYS A 63 -1.42 -13.75 -7.01
N ALA A 64 -0.72 -13.04 -7.89
CA ALA A 64 0.54 -13.54 -8.46
C ALA A 64 1.60 -13.80 -7.39
N LEU A 65 1.54 -13.08 -6.27
CA LEU A 65 2.41 -13.28 -5.10
C LEU A 65 1.88 -14.31 -4.09
N GLY A 66 0.66 -14.84 -4.28
CA GLY A 66 0.00 -15.72 -3.30
C GLY A 66 -0.33 -15.00 -1.99
N LEU A 67 -0.53 -13.68 -2.04
CA LEU A 67 -0.77 -12.83 -0.87
C LEU A 67 -2.24 -12.41 -0.72
N GLU A 68 -3.13 -12.95 -1.55
CA GLU A 68 -4.55 -12.72 -1.45
C GLU A 68 -5.15 -13.36 -0.19
N LYS A 69 -6.14 -12.67 0.38
CA LYS A 69 -6.91 -13.16 1.51
C LYS A 69 -8.39 -12.99 1.20
N ASP A 70 -9.14 -14.08 1.23
CA ASP A 70 -10.59 -14.00 1.12
C ASP A 70 -11.15 -13.31 2.37
N MET A 71 -11.69 -12.12 2.15
CA MET A 71 -12.37 -11.31 3.15
C MET A 71 -13.77 -10.93 2.66
N THR A 72 -14.31 -11.66 1.67
CA THR A 72 -15.57 -11.30 1.00
C THR A 72 -16.72 -11.21 2.00
N ALA A 73 -16.80 -12.15 2.94
CA ALA A 73 -17.81 -12.15 4.01
C ALA A 73 -17.72 -10.96 4.97
N ALA A 74 -16.52 -10.41 5.18
CA ALA A 74 -16.30 -9.33 6.16
C ALA A 74 -16.21 -7.94 5.52
N LEU A 75 -15.74 -7.85 4.28
CA LEU A 75 -15.30 -6.61 3.63
C LEU A 75 -15.71 -6.50 2.14
N GLY A 76 -16.52 -7.44 1.64
CA GLY A 76 -17.13 -7.40 0.31
C GLY A 76 -16.24 -7.81 -0.86
N ASN A 77 -14.96 -8.08 -0.63
CA ASN A 77 -14.01 -8.55 -1.65
C ASN A 77 -12.80 -9.28 -1.03
N VAL A 78 -11.99 -9.87 -1.92
CA VAL A 78 -10.63 -10.30 -1.61
C VAL A 78 -9.77 -9.10 -1.22
N ARG A 79 -8.85 -9.29 -0.28
CA ARG A 79 -7.90 -8.26 0.18
C ARG A 79 -6.47 -8.72 -0.01
N SER A 80 -5.55 -7.78 -0.17
CA SER A 80 -4.13 -8.07 0.01
C SER A 80 -3.82 -8.32 1.48
N SER A 81 -3.08 -9.39 1.76
CA SER A 81 -2.41 -9.58 3.04
C SER A 81 -1.46 -8.41 3.31
N ARG A 82 -1.12 -8.18 4.58
CA ARG A 82 -0.10 -7.20 4.95
C ARG A 82 1.26 -7.86 4.84
N TYR A 83 2.19 -7.22 4.14
CA TYR A 83 3.55 -7.70 3.94
C TYR A 83 4.51 -6.51 3.75
N ILE A 84 5.79 -6.82 3.76
CA ILE A 84 6.86 -5.94 3.28
C ILE A 84 7.66 -6.79 2.28
N HIS A 85 7.96 -6.19 1.13
CA HIS A 85 8.84 -6.77 0.12
C HIS A 85 10.00 -5.81 -0.09
N LEU A 86 11.23 -6.31 -0.03
CA LEU A 86 12.44 -5.52 -0.20
C LEU A 86 13.21 -6.10 -1.38
N GLU A 87 13.50 -5.25 -2.36
CA GLU A 87 14.40 -5.55 -3.47
C GLU A 87 15.42 -4.42 -3.56
N ASN A 88 16.68 -4.80 -3.79
CA ASN A 88 17.83 -3.90 -3.95
C ASN A 88 18.33 -3.96 -5.39
#